data_AF-A0A420J7J9-F1
#
_entry.id   AF-A0A420J7J9-F1
#
_cell.length_a   1.000
_cell.length_b   1.000
_cell.length_c   1.000
_cell.angle_alpha   90.00
_cell.angle_beta   90.00
_cell.angle_gamma   90.00
#
_symmetry.space_group_name_H-M   'P 1'
#
loop_
_entity.id
_entity.type
_entity.pdbx_description
1 polymer ?
#
loop_
_entity_poly.entity_id
_entity_poly.type
_entity_poly.pdbx_seq_one_letter_code
_entity_poly.pdbx_strand_id
1 'polypeptide(L)'
;MLVKWNEISLKTTLQDIESKDVEVALNSLITNLRHIQMSLSPEFQLDKILFAKLLQACRTHPSCSIACSTIADETAAGLISRLRSNVATWKAQQNPMGEQMTKTKL
;
A
#
# COMPACT_ATOMS: atom_id res chain seq x y z
N MET A 1 -1.88 20.52 5.55
CA MET A 1 -2.02 19.06 5.73
C MET A 1 -3.05 18.44 4.79
N LEU A 2 -4.23 19.05 4.62
CA LEU A 2 -5.27 18.51 3.72
C LEU A 2 -4.85 18.39 2.25
N VAL A 3 -4.07 19.35 1.73
CA VAL A 3 -3.50 19.27 0.36
C VAL A 3 -2.65 18.00 0.20
N LYS A 4 -1.70 17.78 1.13
CA LYS A 4 -0.88 16.56 1.17
C LYS A 4 -1.72 15.29 1.29
N TRP A 5 -2.77 15.31 2.12
CA TRP A 5 -3.70 14.19 2.24
C TRP A 5 -4.35 13.86 0.89
N ASN A 6 -4.75 14.85 0.10
CA ASN A 6 -5.43 14.61 -1.18
C ASN A 6 -4.46 14.09 -2.25
N GLU A 7 -3.26 14.65 -2.32
CA GLU A 7 -2.28 14.38 -3.37
C GLU A 7 -1.51 13.07 -3.16
N ILE A 8 -1.28 12.68 -1.90
CA ILE A 8 -0.47 11.49 -1.62
C ILE A 8 -1.14 10.22 -2.17
N SER A 9 -0.36 9.47 -2.93
CA SER A 9 -0.71 8.20 -3.56
C SER A 9 0.51 7.27 -3.54
N LEU A 10 0.33 6.00 -3.88
CA LEU A 10 1.46 5.07 -4.02
C LEU A 10 2.43 5.53 -5.11
N LYS A 11 1.88 6.07 -6.21
CA LYS A 11 2.67 6.63 -7.33
C LYS A 11 3.53 7.81 -6.89
N THR A 12 2.94 8.80 -6.23
CA THR A 12 3.71 9.97 -5.77
C THR A 12 4.72 9.56 -4.69
N THR A 13 4.37 8.60 -3.83
CA THR A 13 5.32 8.10 -2.81
C THR A 13 6.54 7.45 -3.44
N LEU A 14 6.38 6.64 -4.51
CA LEU A 14 7.50 6.07 -5.27
C LEU A 14 8.41 7.16 -5.85
N GLN A 15 7.82 8.24 -6.35
CA GLN A 15 8.56 9.38 -6.89
C GLN A 15 9.32 10.13 -5.79
N ASP A 16 8.66 10.41 -4.65
CA ASP A 16 9.23 11.17 -3.53
C ASP A 16 10.41 10.45 -2.87
N ILE A 17 10.39 9.12 -2.80
CA ILE A 17 11.47 8.31 -2.20
C ILE A 17 12.48 7.79 -3.23
N GLU A 18 12.34 8.16 -4.50
CA GLU A 18 13.18 7.72 -5.62
C GLU A 18 13.38 6.19 -5.70
N SER A 19 12.35 5.42 -5.32
CA SER A 19 12.43 3.96 -5.25
C SER A 19 11.58 3.29 -6.31
N LYS A 20 12.03 2.10 -6.74
CA LYS A 20 11.23 1.16 -7.54
C LYS A 20 10.61 0.06 -6.69
N ASP A 21 10.96 -0.02 -5.40
CA ASP A 21 10.41 -1.03 -4.50
C ASP A 21 9.03 -0.59 -4.00
N VAL A 22 8.01 -1.19 -4.61
CA VAL A 22 6.60 -0.94 -4.30
C VAL A 22 6.24 -1.29 -2.86
N GLU A 23 6.93 -2.26 -2.26
CA GLU A 23 6.71 -2.66 -0.87
C GLU A 23 7.19 -1.58 0.10
N VAL A 24 8.39 -1.03 -0.16
CA VAL A 24 8.94 0.10 0.61
C VAL A 24 8.02 1.32 0.46
N ALA A 25 7.61 1.64 -0.77
CA ALA A 25 6.73 2.77 -1.03
C ALA A 25 5.35 2.61 -0.36
N LEU A 26 4.78 1.40 -0.35
CA LEU A 26 3.51 1.13 0.34
C LEU A 26 3.63 1.36 1.85
N ASN A 27 4.70 0.88 2.48
CA ASN A 27 4.92 1.07 3.92
C ASN A 27 5.13 2.56 4.27
N SER A 28 5.86 3.30 3.43
CA SER A 28 6.02 4.75 3.56
C SER A 28 4.68 5.49 3.40
N LEU A 29 3.88 5.12 2.39
CA LEU A 29 2.55 5.70 2.17
C LEU A 29 1.64 5.50 3.39
N ILE A 30 1.57 4.29 3.94
CA ILE A 30 0.74 3.97 5.11
C ILE A 30 1.17 4.81 6.31
N THR A 31 2.48 4.92 6.54
CA THR A 31 3.05 5.70 7.66
C THR A 31 2.72 7.18 7.50
N ASN A 32 2.94 7.73 6.30
CA ASN A 32 2.65 9.13 5.98
C ASN A 32 1.16 9.45 6.12
N LEU A 33 0.28 8.57 5.62
CA LEU A 33 -1.17 8.76 5.76
C LEU A 33 -1.60 8.81 7.22
N ARG A 34 -1.10 7.91 8.08
CA ARG A 34 -1.39 7.95 9.52
C ARG A 34 -0.91 9.23 10.18
N HIS A 35 0.31 9.67 9.88
CA HIS A 35 0.83 10.95 10.40
C HIS A 35 0.02 12.15 9.93
N ILE A 36 -0.35 12.19 8.64
CA ILE A 36 -1.18 13.26 8.09
C ILE A 36 -2.55 13.24 8.76
N GLN A 37 -3.17 12.07 8.89
CA GLN A 37 -4.49 11.89 9.51
C GLN A 37 -4.55 12.45 10.94
N MET A 38 -3.54 12.15 11.77
CA MET A 38 -3.45 12.69 13.14
C MET A 38 -3.29 14.21 13.18
N SER A 39 -2.82 14.82 12.09
CA SER A 39 -2.64 16.27 11.96
C SER A 39 -3.84 16.96 11.30
N LEU A 40 -4.90 16.21 10.95
CA LEU A 40 -6.16 16.73 10.42
C LEU A 40 -7.21 16.82 11.53
N SER A 41 -8.30 17.52 11.22
CA SER A 41 -9.46 17.65 12.10
C SER A 41 -10.03 16.27 12.51
N PRO A 42 -10.65 16.15 13.69
CA PRO A 42 -11.08 14.86 14.26
C PRO A 42 -11.97 14.00 13.34
N GLU A 43 -12.77 14.62 12.48
CA GLU A 43 -13.61 13.93 11.49
C GLU A 43 -12.80 13.10 10.48
N PHE A 44 -11.54 13.45 10.23
CA PHE A 44 -10.63 12.68 9.38
C PHE A 44 -9.99 11.50 10.11
N GLN A 45 -10.01 11.47 11.44
CA GLN A 45 -9.33 10.46 12.27
C GLN A 45 -10.12 9.14 12.38
N LEU A 46 -11.30 9.08 11.76
CA LEU A 46 -12.13 7.88 11.68
C LEU A 46 -11.49 6.82 10.78
N ASP A 47 -11.53 5.55 11.19
CA ASP A 47 -10.93 4.43 10.45
C ASP A 47 -11.45 4.33 9.00
N LYS A 48 -12.76 4.53 8.79
CA LYS A 48 -13.39 4.55 7.46
C LYS A 48 -12.80 5.60 6.51
N ILE A 49 -12.31 6.72 7.04
CA ILE A 49 -11.69 7.77 6.23
C ILE A 49 -10.29 7.34 5.78
N LEU A 50 -9.53 6.69 6.67
CA LEU A 50 -8.25 6.09 6.30
C LEU A 50 -8.43 4.95 5.28
N PHE A 51 -9.44 4.10 5.49
CA PHE A 51 -9.79 3.02 4.55
C PHE A 51 -10.08 3.57 3.15
N ALA A 52 -11.00 4.53 3.05
CA ALA A 52 -11.35 5.16 1.76
C ALA A 52 -10.15 5.83 1.10
N LYS A 53 -9.30 6.51 1.89
CA LYS A 53 -8.10 7.15 1.37
C LYS A 53 -7.07 6.15 0.87
N LEU A 54 -6.86 5.04 1.57
CA LEU A 54 -5.97 3.96 1.14
C LEU A 54 -6.43 3.35 -0.19
N LEU A 55 -7.74 3.11 -0.34
CA LEU A 55 -8.29 2.66 -1.62
C LEU A 55 -7.96 3.65 -2.74
N GLN A 56 -8.27 4.93 -2.55
CA GLN A 56 -7.98 5.97 -3.54
C GLN A 56 -6.49 6.06 -3.87
N ALA A 57 -5.62 6.04 -2.87
CA ALA A 57 -4.18 6.22 -3.00
C ALA A 57 -3.48 5.05 -3.72
N CYS A 58 -4.02 3.83 -3.60
CA CYS A 58 -3.40 2.60 -4.12
C CYS A 58 -4.03 2.09 -5.41
N ARG A 59 -5.30 2.40 -5.71
CA ARG A 59 -6.07 1.77 -6.81
C ARG A 59 -5.45 1.89 -8.20
N THR A 60 -4.62 2.90 -8.45
CA THR A 60 -3.99 3.12 -9.76
C THR A 60 -2.75 2.25 -10.00
N HIS A 61 -2.20 1.61 -8.96
CA HIS A 61 -1.02 0.76 -9.12
C HIS A 61 -1.42 -0.72 -9.34
N PRO A 62 -0.87 -1.42 -10.35
CA PRO A 62 -1.25 -2.79 -10.68
C PRO A 62 -1.14 -3.77 -9.51
N SER A 63 -0.09 -3.64 -8.68
CA SER A 63 0.12 -4.49 -7.50
C SER A 63 -0.97 -4.39 -6.43
N CYS A 64 -1.83 -3.37 -6.48
CA CYS A 64 -2.89 -3.12 -5.52
C CYS A 64 -4.28 -3.37 -6.09
N SER A 65 -4.41 -3.60 -7.40
CA SER A 65 -5.70 -3.67 -8.10
C SER A 65 -6.66 -4.71 -7.49
N ILE A 66 -6.15 -5.92 -7.17
CA ILE A 66 -6.95 -6.99 -6.56
C ILE A 66 -7.37 -6.59 -5.14
N ALA A 67 -6.42 -6.22 -4.28
CA ALA A 67 -6.69 -5.79 -2.90
C ALA A 67 -7.71 -4.64 -2.81
N CYS A 68 -7.68 -3.71 -3.77
CA CYS A 68 -8.61 -2.58 -3.85
C CYS A 68 -9.99 -2.94 -4.43
N SER A 69 -10.13 -4.08 -5.09
CA SER A 69 -11.40 -4.52 -5.72
C SER A 69 -12.12 -5.61 -4.91
N THR A 70 -11.44 -6.26 -3.97
CA THR A 70 -12.04 -7.26 -3.09
C THR A 70 -12.91 -6.62 -2.03
N ILE A 71 -14.19 -7.00 -2.00
CA ILE A 71 -15.13 -6.67 -0.93
C ILE A 71 -14.86 -7.65 0.24
N ALA A 72 -14.18 -7.15 1.26
CA ALA A 72 -13.91 -7.85 2.51
C ALA A 72 -13.73 -6.81 3.61
N ASP A 73 -13.95 -7.18 4.87
CA ASP A 73 -13.96 -6.32 6.06
C ASP A 73 -13.36 -4.93 5.84
N GLU A 74 -14.23 -3.92 5.84
CA GLU A 74 -13.96 -2.54 5.42
C GLU A 74 -13.17 -1.73 6.48
N THR A 75 -12.20 -2.37 7.12
CA THR A 75 -11.31 -1.74 8.09
C THR A 75 -10.00 -1.35 7.42
N ALA A 76 -9.40 -0.24 7.85
CA ALA A 76 -8.11 0.18 7.31
C ALA A 76 -7.02 -0.88 7.59
N ALA A 77 -7.07 -1.55 8.75
CA ALA A 77 -6.15 -2.62 9.10
C ALA A 77 -6.28 -3.83 8.16
N GLY A 78 -7.50 -4.27 7.86
CA GLY A 78 -7.77 -5.36 6.92
C GLY A 78 -7.25 -5.03 5.52
N LEU A 79 -7.53 -3.81 5.03
CA LEU A 79 -7.03 -3.36 3.73
C LEU A 79 -5.50 -3.28 3.68
N ILE A 80 -4.83 -2.77 4.72
CA ILE A 80 -3.36 -2.72 4.80
C ILE A 80 -2.76 -4.12 4.69
N SER A 81 -3.33 -5.10 5.39
CA SER A 81 -2.87 -6.50 5.33
C SER A 81 -3.01 -7.06 3.91
N ARG A 82 -4.18 -6.86 3.28
CA ARG A 82 -4.42 -7.28 1.89
C ARG A 82 -3.45 -6.63 0.91
N LEU A 83 -3.23 -5.31 1.02
CA LEU A 83 -2.31 -4.56 0.17
C LEU A 83 -0.89 -5.13 0.27
N ARG A 84 -0.38 -5.37 1.49
CA ARG A 84 0.95 -5.96 1.70
C ARG A 84 1.08 -7.35 1.08
N SER A 85 0.11 -8.22 1.32
CA SER A 85 0.10 -9.57 0.74
C SER A 85 0.06 -9.55 -0.79
N ASN A 86 -0.73 -8.66 -1.39
CA ASN A 86 -0.83 -8.52 -2.83
C ASN A 86 0.46 -7.96 -3.44
N VAL A 87 1.08 -6.95 -2.80
CA VAL A 87 2.38 -6.42 -3.25
C VAL A 87 3.47 -7.49 -3.19
N ALA A 88 3.53 -8.27 -2.11
CA ALA A 88 4.49 -9.37 -1.98
C ALA A 88 4.29 -10.42 -3.08
N THR A 89 3.04 -10.81 -3.35
CA THR A 89 2.69 -11.76 -4.42
C THR A 89 3.08 -11.22 -5.80
N TRP A 90 2.74 -9.96 -6.07
CA TRP A 90 3.08 -9.29 -7.31
C TRP A 90 4.59 -9.20 -7.52
N LYS A 91 5.35 -8.89 -6.46
CA LYS A 91 6.82 -8.83 -6.48
C LYS A 91 7.43 -10.21 -6.78
N ALA A 92 6.90 -11.28 -6.18
CA ALA A 92 7.32 -12.65 -6.48
C ALA A 92 7.04 -13.04 -7.94
N GLN A 93 5.91 -12.61 -8.50
CA GLN A 93 5.58 -12.83 -9.91
C GLN A 93 6.50 -12.07 -10.88
N GLN A 94 7.03 -10.92 -10.47
CA GLN A 94 7.98 -10.15 -11.28
C GLN A 94 9.38 -10.74 -11.29
N ASN A 95 9.74 -11.53 -10.27
CA ASN A 95 11.04 -12.18 -10.16
C ASN A 95 10.90 -13.72 -10.04
N PRO A 96 10.43 -14.41 -11.09
CA PRO A 96 10.20 -15.86 -11.03
C PRO A 96 11.48 -16.71 -10.88
N MET A 97 12.67 -16.10 -10.74
CA MET A 97 13.96 -16.78 -10.82
C MET A 97 14.93 -16.49 -9.65
N GLY A 98 14.38 -16.31 -8.44
CA GLY A 98 15.16 -16.16 -7.19
C GLY A 98 15.09 -17.32 -6.20
N GLU A 99 14.13 -18.25 -6.33
CA GLU A 99 13.93 -19.37 -5.41
C GLU A 99 13.85 -20.71 -6.15
N GLN A 100 14.92 -21.06 -6.86
CA GLN A 100 15.21 -22.46 -7.20
C GLN A 100 16.72 -22.70 -7.06
N MET A 101 17.22 -22.88 -5.84
CA MET A 101 18.47 -23.64 -5.59
C MET A 101 18.74 -23.91 -4.11
N THR A 102 17.82 -24.60 -3.43
CA THR A 102 18.20 -25.51 -2.33
C THR A 102 17.30 -26.74 -2.32
N LYS A 103 17.33 -27.52 -3.40
CA LYS A 103 17.08 -28.96 -3.29
C LYS A 103 18.22 -29.69 -3.99
N THR A 104 18.77 -30.65 -3.25
CA THR A 104 19.68 -31.71 -3.68
C THR A 104 21.17 -31.34 -3.73
N LYS A 105 21.88 -31.59 -2.62
CA LYS A 105 23.21 -32.18 -2.69
C LYS A 105 23.13 -33.60 -2.14
N LEU A 106 23.76 -34.49 -2.92
CA LEU A 106 23.99 -35.93 -2.79
C LEU A 106 23.78 -36.56 -1.41
#